data_AF-A0A423UC72-F1
#
_entry.id   AF-A0A423UC72-F1
#
_cell.length_a   1.000
_cell.length_b   1.000
_cell.length_c   1.000
_cell.angle_alpha   90.00
_cell.angle_beta   90.00
_cell.angle_gamma   90.00
#
_symmetry.space_group_name_H-M   'P 1'
#
loop_
_entity.id
_entity.type
_entity.pdbx_description
1 polymer ?
#
loop_
_entity_poly.entity_id
_entity_poly.type
_entity_poly.pdbx_seq_one_letter_code
_entity_poly.pdbx_strand_id
1 'polypeptide(L)' 'MLRRYLPKGGRITPDMADELQAIVNEINNRPMRLLGYQTPAEAYQQELLNLPHQPQCCTSI' A
#
# COMPACT_ATOMS: atom_id res chain seq x y z
N MET A 1 -4.49 5.03 9.97
CA MET A 1 -4.40 3.77 10.72
C MET A 1 -2.98 3.34 11.01
N LEU A 2 -2.00 3.68 10.16
CA LEU A 2 -0.58 3.32 10.32
C LEU A 2 0.02 3.68 11.70
N ARG A 3 -0.39 4.81 12.28
CA ARG A 3 0.05 5.29 13.61
C ARG A 3 -0.38 4.41 14.80
N ARG A 4 -1.22 3.38 14.56
CA ARG A 4 -1.56 2.36 15.57
C ARG A 4 -0.46 1.32 15.73
N TYR A 5 0.28 1.04 14.65
CA TYR A 5 1.26 -0.03 14.61
C TYR A 5 2.68 0.49 14.79
N LEU A 6 2.96 1.73 14.37
CA LEU A 6 4.30 2.32 14.47
C LEU A 6 4.39 3.37 15.59
N PRO A 7 5.39 3.26 16.48
CA PRO A 7 5.63 4.28 17.50
C PRO A 7 6.09 5.60 16.85
N LYS A 8 5.67 6.72 17.43
CA LYS A 8 6.04 8.05 16.92
C LYS A 8 7.55 8.26 17.09
N GLY A 9 8.27 8.43 15.98
CA GLY A 9 9.73 8.63 16.00
C GLY A 9 10.55 7.34 16.15
N GLY A 10 9.92 6.16 16.05
CA GLY A 10 10.62 4.88 16.02
C GLY A 10 11.46 4.76 14.75
N ARG A 11 12.70 4.29 14.89
CA ARG A 11 13.53 3.93 13.73
C ARG A 11 13.02 2.62 13.16
N ILE A 12 12.81 2.59 11.84
CA ILE A 12 12.55 1.35 11.11
C ILE A 12 13.91 0.73 10.81
N THR A 13 14.11 -0.49 11.29
CA THR A 13 15.35 -1.26 11.10
C THR A 13 15.07 -2.54 10.29
N PRO A 14 16.08 -3.11 9.59
CA PRO A 14 15.86 -4.24 8.69
C PRO A 14 15.36 -5.52 9.36
N ASP A 15 15.67 -5.71 10.63
CA ASP A 15 15.18 -6.79 11.49
C ASP A 15 13.66 -6.74 11.74
N MET A 16 13.02 -5.59 11.52
CA MET A 16 11.58 -5.42 11.65
C MET A 16 10.83 -5.74 10.35
N ALA A 17 11.51 -6.20 9.30
CA ALA A 17 10.91 -6.42 7.98
C ALA A 17 9.65 -7.31 8.03
N ASP A 18 9.70 -8.42 8.78
CA ASP A 18 8.58 -9.35 8.90
C ASP A 18 7.38 -8.72 9.63
N GLU A 19 7.65 -7.95 10.69
CA GLU A 19 6.61 -7.24 11.45
C GLU A 19 5.96 -6.14 10.59
N LEU A 20 6.77 -5.38 9.86
CA LEU A 20 6.27 -4.38 8.91
C LEU A 20 5.44 -5.01 7.81
N GLN A 21 5.88 -6.16 7.29
CA GLN A 21 5.13 -6.88 6.26
C GLN A 21 3.79 -7.38 6.81
N ALA A 22 3.75 -7.86 8.06
CA ALA A 22 2.50 -8.25 8.71
C ALA A 22 1.53 -7.06 8.85
N ILE A 23 2.03 -5.89 9.27
CA ILE A 23 1.22 -4.66 9.37
C ILE A 23 0.69 -4.25 7.99
N VAL A 24 1.55 -4.28 6.96
CA VAL A 24 1.17 -3.96 5.58
C VAL A 24 0.08 -4.93 5.10
N ASN A 25 0.26 -6.22 5.33
CA ASN A 25 -0.70 -7.25 4.94
C ASN A 25 -2.05 -7.07 5.65
N GLU A 26 -2.04 -6.78 6.95
CA GLU A 26 -3.26 -6.53 7.70
C GLU A 26 -4.00 -5.31 7.15
N ILE A 27 -3.30 -4.19 6.92
CA ILE A 27 -3.91 -2.96 6.40
C ILE A 27 -4.45 -3.18 4.99
N ASN A 28 -3.67 -3.80 4.11
CA ASN A 28 -4.01 -3.96 2.71
C ASN A 28 -5.17 -4.92 2.47
N ASN A 29 -5.36 -5.91 3.36
CA ASN A 29 -6.44 -6.89 3.25
C ASN A 29 -7.64 -6.58 4.16
N ARG A 30 -7.61 -5.45 4.88
CA ARG A 30 -8.71 -5.09 5.78
C ARG A 30 -9.80 -4.34 5.01
N PRO A 31 -11.04 -4.83 4.99
CA PRO A 31 -12.14 -4.14 4.32
C PRO A 31 -12.41 -2.80 4.99
N MET A 32 -12.48 -1.73 4.18
CA MET A 32 -12.70 -0.37 4.65
C MET A 32 -14.07 0.14 4.19
N ARG A 33 -14.88 0.62 5.14
CA ARG A 33 -16.18 1.23 4.86
C ARG A 33 -16.10 2.38 3.85
N LEU A 34 -14.99 3.14 3.87
CA LEU A 34 -14.74 4.24 2.95
C LEU A 34 -14.63 3.77 1.48
N LEU A 35 -14.14 2.55 1.27
CA LEU A 35 -13.98 1.92 -0.05
C LEU A 35 -15.19 1.02 -0.38
N GLY A 36 -16.36 1.26 0.23
CA GLY A 36 -17.53 0.40 0.01
C GLY A 36 -17.33 -1.05 0.49
N TYR A 37 -16.56 -1.25 1.56
CA TYR A 37 -16.15 -2.57 2.09
C TYR A 37 -15.13 -3.33 1.24
N GLN A 38 -14.57 -2.72 0.20
CA GLN A 38 -13.39 -3.25 -0.47
C GLN A 38 -12.14 -3.07 0.41
N THR A 39 -11.14 -3.89 0.15
CA THR A 39 -9.82 -3.75 0.74
C THR A 39 -9.00 -2.67 0.01
N PRO A 40 -8.06 -1.99 0.68
CA PRO A 40 -7.16 -1.06 0.03
C PRO A 40 -6.40 -1.65 -1.16
N ALA A 41 -6.00 -2.92 -1.07
CA ALA A 41 -5.32 -3.61 -2.17
C ALA A 41 -6.20 -3.71 -3.42
N GLU A 42 -7.46 -4.11 -3.26
CA GLU A 42 -8.42 -4.23 -4.36
C GLU A 42 -8.70 -2.87 -5.00
N ALA A 43 -8.97 -1.84 -4.19
CA ALA A 43 -9.23 -0.49 -4.70
C ALA A 43 -8.03 0.05 -5.49
N TYR A 44 -6.82 -0.17 -4.99
CA TYR A 44 -5.59 0.23 -5.68
C TYR A 44 -5.42 -0.49 -7.02
N GLN A 45 -5.67 -1.80 -7.07
CA GLN A 45 -5.63 -2.56 -8.33
C GLN A 45 -6.66 -2.05 -9.33
N GLN A 46 -7.86 -1.70 -8.88
CA GLN A 46 -8.89 -1.11 -9.74
C GLN A 46 -8.46 0.25 -10.28
N GLU A 47 -7.85 1.11 -9.47
CA GLU A 47 -7.31 2.39 -9.94
C GLU A 47 -6.20 2.21 -10.97
N LEU A 48 -5.28 1.25 -10.75
CA LEU A 48 -4.21 0.93 -11.70
C LEU A 48 -4.74 0.50 -13.07
N LEU A 49 -5.83 -0.28 -13.10
CA LEU A 49 -6.49 -0.69 -14.35
C LEU A 49 -7.14 0.49 -15.08
N ASN A 50 -7.56 1.51 -14.34
CA ASN A 50 -8.18 2.73 -14.89
C ASN A 50 -7.14 3.82 -15.23
N LEU A 51 -5.86 3.60 -14.90
CA LEU A 51 -4.82 4.57 -15.18
C LEU A 51 -4.54 4.59 -16.69
N PRO A 52 -4.59 5.76 -17.35
CA PRO A 52 -4.17 5.85 -18.73
C PRO A 52 -2.71 5.41 -18.81
N HIS A 53 -2.43 4.40 -19.64
CA HIS A 53 -1.06 4.01 -19.96
C HIS A 53 -0.32 5.26 -20.43
N GLN A 54 0.61 5.76 -19.60
CA GLN A 54 1.57 6.72 -20.07
C GLN A 54 2.33 6.01 -21.20
N PRO A 55 2.30 6.50 -22.45
CA PRO A 55 3.22 5.99 -23.45
C PRO A 55 4.61 6.16 -22.83
N GLN A 56 5.33 5.05 -22.71
CA GLN A 56 6.70 5.05 -22.23
C GLN A 56 7.46 5.90 -23.24
N CYS A 57 7.60 7.21 -22.96
CA CYS A 57 8.35 8.10 -23.80
C CYS A 57 9.77 7.56 -23.79
N CYS A 58 10.16 7.06 -24.96
CA CYS A 58 11.44 6.47 -25.25
C CYS A 58 12.55 7.36 -24.66
N THR A 59 13.21 6.89 -23.61
CA THR A 59 14.58 7.32 -23.35
C THR A 59 15.44 6.62 -24.40
N SER A 60 15.52 7.24 -25.57
CA SER A 60 16.51 6.91 -26.59
C SER A 60 17.91 7.06 -25.98
N ILE A 61 18.75 6.05 -26.19
CA ILE A 61 20.22 6.15 -26.11
C ILE A 61 20.74 6.35 -27.52
#